data_AF-A0A7S0QZF4-F1
#
_entry.id   AF-A0A7S0QZF4-F1
#
_cell.length_a   1.000
_cell.length_b   1.000
_cell.length_c   1.000
_cell.angle_alpha   90.00
_cell.angle_beta   90.00
_cell.angle_gamma   90.00
#
_symmetry.space_group_name_H-M   'P 1'
#
loop_
_entity.id
_entity.type
_entity.pdbx_description
1 polymer ?
#
loop_
_entity_poly.entity_id
_entity_poly.type
_entity_poly.pdbx_seq_one_letter_code
_entity_poly.pdbx_strand_id
1 'polypeptide(L)'
;RVPPLQPSPSSDVQGGHTAYFELAGKVVGLALLHGETVPLRLSGPFLKRILGHALGLEDLEGVDPEAYRGLRYVLEADDVDALCLTFSESSDHPADVVASADGAMAHFDLVPGGRDLAVTAANREEYARLKAEHRLGLLRCRPQ
;
A
#
# COMPACT_ATOMS: atom_id res chain seq x y z
N ARG A 1 -1.01 24.84 1.97
CA ARG A 1 -0.30 24.14 0.86
C ARG A 1 -1.19 22.97 0.44
N VAL A 2 -1.44 22.76 -0.86
CA VAL A 2 -2.31 21.65 -1.31
C VAL A 2 -1.59 20.31 -1.09
N PRO A 3 -2.21 19.34 -0.40
CA PRO A 3 -1.60 18.03 -0.16
C PRO A 3 -1.34 17.30 -1.49
N PRO A 4 -0.30 16.45 -1.56
CA PRO A 4 -0.07 15.63 -2.73
C PRO A 4 -1.22 14.64 -2.94
N LEU A 5 -1.57 14.40 -4.20
CA LEU A 5 -2.67 13.53 -4.60
C LEU A 5 -2.20 12.07 -4.74
N GLN A 6 -3.04 11.17 -4.25
CA GLN A 6 -2.98 9.73 -4.45
C GLN A 6 -4.39 9.19 -4.75
N PRO A 7 -4.51 8.09 -5.51
CA PRO A 7 -5.79 7.39 -5.67
C PRO A 7 -6.35 6.95 -4.32
N SER A 8 -7.66 7.08 -4.12
CA SER A 8 -8.32 6.60 -2.90
C SER A 8 -8.32 5.06 -2.86
N PRO A 9 -7.89 4.43 -1.74
CA PRO A 9 -7.99 2.98 -1.54
C PRO A 9 -9.42 2.43 -1.56
N SER A 10 -10.41 3.29 -1.31
CA SER A 10 -11.85 2.98 -1.27
C SER A 10 -12.61 3.49 -2.50
N SER A 11 -11.90 3.78 -3.59
CA SER A 11 -12.53 4.23 -4.84
C SER A 11 -13.48 3.20 -5.45
N ASP A 12 -13.35 1.93 -5.10
CA ASP A 12 -14.23 0.82 -5.47
C ASP A 12 -15.69 1.00 -5.00
N VAL A 13 -15.91 1.78 -3.94
CA VAL A 13 -17.26 2.15 -3.47
C VAL A 13 -18.03 2.92 -4.55
N GLN A 14 -17.32 3.65 -5.42
CA GLN A 14 -17.92 4.33 -6.56
C GLN A 14 -17.90 3.43 -7.79
N GLY A 15 -19.08 3.03 -8.27
CA GLY A 15 -19.23 2.29 -9.52
C GLY A 15 -18.56 3.00 -10.69
N GLY A 16 -17.77 2.27 -11.48
CA GLY A 16 -17.07 2.81 -12.66
C GLY A 16 -15.84 3.66 -12.36
N HIS A 17 -15.32 3.68 -11.12
CA HIS A 17 -14.09 4.42 -10.74
C HIS A 17 -12.91 4.17 -11.70
N THR A 18 -12.75 2.96 -12.23
CA THR A 18 -11.68 2.62 -13.17
C THR A 18 -11.73 3.45 -14.45
N ALA A 19 -12.92 3.71 -15.00
CA ALA A 19 -13.09 4.53 -16.20
C ALA A 19 -12.71 6.00 -15.94
N TYR A 20 -12.98 6.51 -14.74
CA TYR A 20 -12.54 7.85 -14.34
C TYR A 20 -11.02 7.95 -14.22
N PHE A 21 -10.36 6.93 -13.65
CA PHE A 21 -8.89 6.88 -13.60
C PHE A 21 -8.26 6.75 -14.99
N GLU A 22 -8.85 5.95 -15.89
CA GLU A 22 -8.40 5.84 -17.28
C GLU A 22 -8.51 7.19 -18.01
N LEU A 23 -9.64 7.88 -17.86
CA LEU A 23 -9.84 9.21 -18.44
C LEU A 23 -8.84 10.22 -17.88
N ALA A 24 -8.63 10.25 -16.56
CA ALA A 24 -7.66 11.13 -15.93
C ALA A 24 -6.23 10.86 -16.45
N GLY A 25 -5.86 9.59 -16.60
CA GLY A 25 -4.58 9.19 -17.18
C GLY A 25 -4.41 9.66 -18.62
N LYS A 26 -5.46 9.52 -19.46
CA LYS A 26 -5.46 10.03 -20.85
C LYS A 26 -5.32 11.54 -20.92
N VAL A 27 -6.03 12.29 -20.06
CA VAL A 27 -5.93 13.76 -20.01
C VAL A 27 -4.54 14.21 -19.63
N VAL A 28 -3.94 13.60 -18.59
CA VAL A 28 -2.57 13.89 -18.17
C VAL A 28 -1.57 13.54 -19.29
N GLY A 29 -1.72 12.37 -19.91
CA GLY A 29 -0.88 11.96 -21.04
C GLY A 29 -0.98 12.89 -22.24
N LEU A 30 -2.19 13.37 -22.55
CA LEU A 30 -2.43 14.33 -23.65
C LEU A 30 -1.80 15.69 -23.36
N ALA A 31 -1.91 16.19 -22.12
CA ALA A 31 -1.26 17.44 -21.72
C ALA A 31 0.26 17.34 -21.85
N LEU A 32 0.85 16.24 -21.37
CA LEU A 32 2.29 15.98 -21.52
C LEU A 32 2.73 15.92 -22.99
N LEU A 33 1.94 15.28 -23.86
CA LEU A 33 2.22 15.20 -25.30
C LEU A 33 2.27 16.58 -25.97
N HIS A 34 1.41 17.51 -25.55
CA HIS A 34 1.35 18.87 -26.09
C HIS A 34 2.30 19.85 -25.38
N GLY A 35 3.02 19.40 -24.35
CA GLY A 35 3.88 20.28 -23.53
C GLY A 35 3.09 21.21 -22.60
N GLU A 36 1.84 20.88 -22.30
CA GLU A 36 0.96 21.65 -21.42
C GLU A 36 1.16 21.28 -19.96
N THR A 37 0.99 22.26 -19.07
CA THR A 37 1.05 22.04 -17.62
C THR A 37 -0.32 21.71 -17.05
N VAL A 38 -0.38 20.71 -16.17
CA VAL A 38 -1.59 20.36 -15.42
C VAL A 38 -1.39 20.81 -13.98
N PRO A 39 -2.37 21.49 -13.33
CA PRO A 39 -2.29 21.89 -11.93
C PRO A 39 -2.49 20.68 -10.98
N LEU A 40 -1.70 19.63 -11.17
CA LEU A 40 -1.77 18.36 -10.47
C LEU A 40 -0.47 18.16 -9.68
N ARG A 41 -0.58 18.04 -8.35
CA ARG A 41 0.55 17.66 -7.50
C ARG A 41 0.41 16.21 -7.10
N LEU A 42 1.03 15.32 -7.85
CA LEU A 42 1.09 13.90 -7.49
C LEU A 42 2.03 13.67 -6.31
N SER A 43 1.74 12.68 -5.48
CA SER A 43 2.69 12.21 -4.47
C SER A 43 3.93 11.58 -5.13
N GLY A 44 5.07 11.63 -4.42
CA GLY A 44 6.32 11.02 -4.87
C GLY A 44 6.17 9.53 -5.21
N PRO A 45 5.59 8.70 -4.34
CA PRO A 45 5.42 7.27 -4.60
C PRO A 45 4.49 6.99 -5.79
N PHE A 46 3.41 7.75 -5.93
CA PHE A 46 2.50 7.59 -7.07
C PHE A 46 3.18 7.97 -8.39
N LEU A 47 4.00 9.03 -8.40
CA LEU A 47 4.77 9.41 -9.58
C LEU A 47 5.84 8.36 -9.92
N LYS A 48 6.59 7.86 -8.93
CA LYS A 48 7.55 6.75 -9.12
C LYS A 48 6.88 5.53 -9.75
N ARG A 49 5.68 5.20 -9.31
CA ARG A 49 4.88 4.10 -9.87
C ARG A 49 4.51 4.32 -11.33
N ILE A 50 4.06 5.53 -11.70
CA ILE A 50 3.77 5.88 -13.11
C ILE A 50 5.03 5.73 -13.98
N LEU A 51 6.21 6.06 -13.42
CA LEU A 51 7.51 5.96 -14.11
C LEU A 51 8.08 4.53 -14.13
N GLY A 52 7.43 3.55 -13.51
CA GLY A 52 7.92 2.17 -13.44
C GLY A 52 9.07 1.95 -12.46
N HIS A 53 9.33 2.89 -11.55
CA HIS A 53 10.31 2.71 -10.49
C HIS A 53 9.75 1.82 -9.38
N ALA A 54 10.61 0.96 -8.82
CA ALA A 54 10.30 0.19 -7.62
C ALA A 54 10.08 1.15 -6.44
N LEU A 55 9.08 0.83 -5.61
CA LEU A 55 8.85 1.53 -4.35
C LEU A 55 9.56 0.77 -3.22
N GLY A 56 10.09 1.52 -2.26
CA GLY A 56 10.75 0.97 -1.07
C GLY A 56 10.15 1.48 0.22
N LEU A 57 10.77 1.10 1.34
CA LEU A 57 10.36 1.54 2.67
C LEU A 57 10.34 3.07 2.81
N GLU A 58 11.31 3.77 2.22
CA GLU A 58 11.41 5.23 2.27
C GLU A 58 10.21 5.95 1.64
N ASP A 59 9.54 5.29 0.69
CA ASP A 59 8.36 5.86 0.02
C ASP A 59 7.15 5.95 0.96
N LEU A 60 7.14 5.18 2.06
CA LEU A 60 6.11 5.28 3.10
C LEU A 60 6.20 6.57 3.90
N GLU A 61 7.39 7.14 4.10
CA GLU A 61 7.54 8.32 4.97
C GLU A 61 6.63 9.47 4.53
N GLY A 62 6.43 9.62 3.22
CA GLY A 62 5.54 10.64 2.65
C GLY A 62 4.07 10.26 2.56
N VAL A 63 3.70 9.01 2.86
CA VAL A 63 2.32 8.46 2.70
C VAL A 63 1.73 8.10 4.05
N ASP A 64 2.44 7.28 4.81
CA ASP A 64 2.08 6.78 6.14
C ASP A 64 3.34 6.82 7.05
N PRO A 65 3.64 7.98 7.66
CA PRO A 65 4.80 8.14 8.54
C PRO A 65 4.76 7.22 9.76
N GLU A 66 3.58 6.80 10.20
CA GLU A 66 3.41 5.90 11.33
C GLU A 66 3.82 4.48 10.96
N ALA A 67 3.32 3.97 9.85
CA ALA A 67 3.75 2.67 9.31
C ALA A 67 5.26 2.66 8.99
N TYR A 68 5.81 3.75 8.45
CA TYR A 68 7.25 3.88 8.22
C TYR A 68 8.06 3.68 9.52
N ARG A 69 7.69 4.39 10.59
CA ARG A 69 8.36 4.27 11.89
C ARG A 69 8.22 2.88 12.50
N GLY A 70 7.02 2.29 12.42
CA GLY A 70 6.77 0.94 12.91
C GLY A 70 7.62 -0.10 12.19
N LEU A 71 7.72 0.00 10.86
CA LEU A 71 8.53 -0.93 10.07
C LEU A 71 10.04 -0.74 10.28
N ARG A 72 10.50 0.49 10.45
CA ARG A 72 11.89 0.76 10.86
C ARG A 72 12.22 0.10 12.19
N TYR A 73 11.32 0.23 13.15
CA TYR A 73 11.48 -0.41 14.46
C TYR A 73 11.57 -1.94 14.35
N VAL A 74 10.72 -2.58 13.53
CA VAL A 74 10.80 -4.04 13.29
C VAL A 74 12.13 -4.45 12.68
N LEU A 75 12.68 -3.65 11.76
CA LEU A 75 13.98 -3.94 11.14
C LEU A 75 15.14 -3.83 12.13
N GLU A 76 15.09 -2.83 13.01
CA GLU A 76 16.17 -2.48 13.94
C GLU A 76 16.08 -3.19 15.31
N ALA A 77 14.95 -3.81 15.64
CA ALA A 77 14.75 -4.47 16.93
C ALA A 77 15.73 -5.63 17.16
N ASP A 78 16.31 -5.70 18.36
CA ASP A 78 17.18 -6.80 18.79
C ASP A 78 16.40 -8.12 18.91
N ASP A 79 15.21 -8.05 19.49
CA ASP A 79 14.27 -9.17 19.66
C ASP A 79 12.96 -8.88 18.92
N VAL A 80 12.88 -9.37 17.67
CA VAL A 80 11.69 -9.23 16.82
C VAL A 80 10.56 -10.16 17.28
N ASP A 81 10.91 -11.32 17.86
CA ASP A 81 9.95 -12.32 18.29
C ASP A 81 9.09 -11.79 19.44
N ALA A 82 9.65 -10.95 20.31
CA ALA A 82 8.94 -10.23 21.36
C ALA A 82 7.85 -9.27 20.85
N LEU A 83 7.89 -8.88 19.57
CA LEU A 83 6.85 -8.02 18.98
C LEU A 83 5.56 -8.79 18.67
N CYS A 84 5.60 -10.12 18.70
CA CYS A 84 4.45 -11.00 18.47
C CYS A 84 3.70 -10.66 17.17
N LEU A 85 4.42 -10.23 16.14
CA LEU A 85 3.85 -9.90 14.84
C LEU A 85 3.67 -11.16 13.99
N THR A 86 2.68 -11.12 13.11
CA THR A 86 2.44 -12.15 12.10
C THR A 86 2.40 -11.52 10.71
N PHE A 87 2.48 -12.32 9.65
CA PHE A 87 2.37 -11.84 8.27
C PHE A 87 0.91 -11.49 7.89
N SER A 88 0.22 -10.74 8.75
CA SER A 88 -1.14 -10.27 8.54
C SER A 88 -1.32 -8.82 8.97
N GLU A 89 -2.42 -8.21 8.54
CA GLU A 89 -2.81 -6.84 8.87
C GLU A 89 -4.30 -6.78 9.17
N SER A 90 -4.72 -6.05 10.19
CA SER A 90 -6.15 -5.70 10.34
C SER A 90 -6.58 -4.83 9.16
N SER A 91 -7.63 -5.25 8.46
CA SER A 91 -8.21 -4.49 7.35
C SER A 91 -9.66 -4.13 7.70
N ASP A 92 -10.03 -2.87 7.48
CA ASP A 92 -11.42 -2.42 7.55
C ASP A 92 -12.11 -2.52 6.18
N HIS A 93 -11.40 -3.03 5.15
CA HIS A 93 -11.92 -3.07 3.78
C HIS A 93 -12.83 -4.29 3.60
N PRO A 94 -14.05 -4.12 3.06
CA PRO A 94 -15.05 -5.19 2.95
C PRO A 94 -14.61 -6.35 2.04
N ALA A 95 -13.68 -6.13 1.12
CA ALA A 95 -13.16 -7.16 0.22
C ALA A 95 -12.08 -8.05 0.87
N ASP A 96 -11.43 -7.58 1.94
CA ASP A 96 -10.40 -8.32 2.68
C ASP A 96 -11.02 -9.12 3.85
N VAL A 97 -12.35 -9.04 3.98
CA VAL A 97 -13.14 -9.87 4.89
C VAL A 97 -13.13 -11.30 4.36
N VAL A 98 -12.03 -12.03 4.61
CA VAL A 98 -12.16 -13.46 4.82
C VAL A 98 -13.06 -13.56 6.05
N ALA A 99 -14.33 -13.85 5.81
CA ALA A 99 -15.35 -13.99 6.83
C ALA A 99 -14.91 -15.09 7.80
N SER A 100 -14.16 -14.72 8.84
CA SER A 100 -14.16 -15.50 10.07
C SER A 100 -15.62 -15.54 10.48
N ALA A 101 -16.21 -16.74 10.49
CA ALA A 101 -17.63 -16.99 10.73
C ALA A 101 -18.14 -16.46 12.10
N ASP A 102 -17.24 -15.88 12.88
CA ASP A 102 -17.33 -15.60 14.30
C ASP A 102 -17.49 -14.09 14.59
N GLY A 103 -17.51 -13.23 13.56
CA GLY A 103 -17.62 -11.77 13.74
C GLY A 103 -16.32 -11.08 14.19
N ALA A 104 -15.18 -11.73 14.04
CA ALA A 104 -13.86 -11.16 14.35
C ALA A 104 -13.41 -10.09 13.34
N MET A 105 -12.49 -9.21 13.75
CA MET A 105 -11.85 -8.19 12.89
C MET A 105 -11.38 -8.81 11.57
N ALA A 106 -11.63 -8.13 10.45
CA ALA A 106 -11.15 -8.58 9.17
C ALA A 106 -9.63 -8.40 9.09
N HIS A 107 -8.97 -9.37 8.45
CA HIS A 107 -7.52 -9.41 8.32
C HIS A 107 -7.13 -9.67 6.87
N PHE A 108 -6.13 -8.95 6.41
CA PHE A 108 -5.45 -9.18 5.14
C PHE A 108 -4.15 -9.97 5.40
N ASP A 109 -3.99 -11.08 4.70
CA ASP A 109 -2.82 -11.95 4.78
C ASP A 109 -1.76 -11.47 3.78
N LEU A 110 -0.60 -11.03 4.27
CA LEU A 110 0.51 -10.56 3.41
C LEU A 110 1.10 -11.69 2.57
N VAL A 111 1.05 -12.90 3.09
CA VAL A 111 1.34 -14.17 2.42
C VAL A 111 0.22 -15.17 2.73
N PRO A 112 -0.05 -16.18 1.89
CA PRO A 112 -1.08 -17.18 2.19
C PRO A 112 -0.87 -17.83 3.57
N GLY A 113 -1.88 -17.78 4.45
CA GLY A 113 -1.78 -18.29 5.82
C GLY A 113 -0.91 -17.42 6.73
N GLY A 114 -0.70 -16.15 6.39
CA GLY A 114 0.22 -15.24 7.07
C GLY A 114 -0.15 -14.96 8.52
N ARG A 115 -1.41 -15.19 8.93
CA ARG A 115 -1.84 -15.10 10.33
C ARG A 115 -1.14 -16.10 11.24
N ASP A 116 -0.81 -17.28 10.71
CA ASP A 116 -0.16 -18.35 11.47
C ASP A 116 1.37 -18.30 11.33
N LEU A 117 1.90 -17.39 10.50
CA LEU A 117 3.32 -17.20 10.28
C LEU A 117 3.84 -16.04 11.14
N ALA A 118 4.62 -16.36 12.17
CA ALA A 118 5.27 -15.36 13.02
C ALA A 118 6.39 -14.61 12.29
N VAL A 119 6.52 -13.33 12.60
CA VAL A 119 7.66 -12.51 12.21
C VAL A 119 8.80 -12.78 13.18
N THR A 120 9.94 -13.19 12.62
CA THR A 120 11.15 -13.57 13.33
C THR A 120 12.32 -12.73 12.82
N ALA A 121 13.45 -12.79 13.52
CA ALA A 121 14.67 -12.14 13.10
C ALA A 121 15.09 -12.49 11.65
N ALA A 122 14.82 -13.73 11.20
CA ALA A 122 15.23 -14.24 9.89
C ALA A 122 14.32 -13.80 8.73
N ASN A 123 13.05 -13.48 9.01
CA ASN A 123 12.06 -13.11 7.97
C ASN A 123 11.57 -11.65 8.08
N ARG A 124 12.12 -10.86 9.02
CA ARG A 124 11.75 -9.45 9.26
C ARG A 124 11.84 -8.56 8.02
N GLU A 125 12.83 -8.79 7.17
CA GLU A 125 13.04 -7.98 5.95
C GLU A 125 11.93 -8.23 4.93
N GLU A 126 11.52 -9.49 4.79
CA GLU A 126 10.42 -9.88 3.92
C GLU A 126 9.09 -9.31 4.45
N TYR A 127 8.85 -9.43 5.75
CA TYR A 127 7.68 -8.82 6.39
C TYR A 127 7.63 -7.31 6.13
N ALA A 128 8.73 -6.58 6.38
CA ALA A 128 8.77 -5.13 6.18
C ALA A 128 8.52 -4.74 4.71
N ARG A 129 9.10 -5.49 3.77
CA ARG A 129 8.88 -5.27 2.34
C ARG A 129 7.41 -5.49 1.96
N LEU A 130 6.82 -6.62 2.35
CA LEU A 130 5.43 -6.95 2.00
C LEU A 130 4.43 -6.00 2.66
N LYS A 131 4.66 -5.62 3.92
CA LYS A 131 3.86 -4.62 4.63
C LYS A 131 3.94 -3.25 3.94
N ALA A 132 5.13 -2.85 3.50
CA ALA A 132 5.30 -1.61 2.74
C ALA A 132 4.60 -1.67 1.39
N GLU A 133 4.74 -2.78 0.65
CA GLU A 133 4.01 -3.00 -0.60
C GLU A 133 2.48 -2.95 -0.38
N HIS A 134 1.97 -3.53 0.71
CA HIS A 134 0.55 -3.48 1.05
C HIS A 134 0.07 -2.04 1.29
N ARG A 135 0.76 -1.30 2.16
CA ARG A 135 0.43 0.08 2.52
C ARG A 135 0.56 1.07 1.36
N LEU A 136 1.46 0.80 0.41
CA LEU A 136 1.59 1.56 -0.84
C LEU A 136 0.60 1.10 -1.93
N GLY A 137 -0.30 0.16 -1.63
CA GLY A 137 -1.33 -0.33 -2.55
C GLY A 137 -0.77 -1.12 -3.74
N LEU A 138 0.40 -1.75 -3.59
CA LEU A 138 1.03 -2.57 -4.63
C LEU A 138 0.48 -4.00 -4.66
N LEU A 139 0.18 -4.59 -3.50
CA LEU A 139 -0.35 -5.95 -3.43
C LEU A 139 -1.76 -6.07 -4.02
N ARG A 140 -2.58 -5.01 -3.92
CA ARG A 140 -3.94 -4.95 -4.50
C ARG A 140 -3.97 -4.76 -6.02
N CYS A 141 -2.82 -4.50 -6.65
CA CYS A 141 -2.72 -4.21 -8.08
C CYS A 141 -1.94 -5.28 -8.86
N ARG A 142 -1.58 -6.41 -8.25
CA ARG A 142 -1.01 -7.53 -9.00
C ARG A 142 -2.10 -8.19 -9.85
N PRO A 143 -1.84 -8.49 -11.13
CA PRO A 143 -2.76 -9.30 -11.92
C PRO A 143 -2.89 -10.67 -11.24
N GLN A 144 -4.13 -11.11 -11.03
CA GLN A 144 -4.44 -12.50 -10.65
C GLN A 144 -4.21 -13.43 -11.84
#